data_AF-X8CGS2-F1
#
_entry.id   AF-X8CGS2-F1
#
_cell.length_a   1.000
_cell.length_b   1.000
_cell.length_c   1.000
_cell.angle_alpha   90.00
_cell.angle_beta   90.00
_cell.angle_gamma   90.00
#
_symmetry.space_group_name_H-M   'P 1'
#
loop_
_entity.id
_entity.type
_entity.pdbx_description
1 polymer ?
#
loop_
_entity_poly.entity_id
_entity_poly.type
_entity_poly.pdbx_seq_one_letter_code
_entity_poly.pdbx_strand_id
1 'polypeptide(L)' 'MCPVEAIYYEDDLPEELQPYLADNAAFFFQPLPGRDEPLGSPGGAAKIGPLGVDAPLVASLPKVNESQGV' A
#
# COMPACT_ATOMS: atom_id res chain seq x y z
N MET A 1 17.02 3.97 -3.25
CA MET A 1 17.12 3.53 -1.85
C MET A 1 16.09 4.34 -1.05
N CYS A 2 15.28 3.69 -0.20
CA CYS A 2 14.30 4.39 0.65
C CYS A 2 15.03 5.06 1.84
N PRO A 3 14.89 6.37 2.07
CA PRO A 3 15.59 7.08 3.15
C PRO A 3 15.02 6.80 4.55
N VAL A 4 13.79 6.29 4.64
CA VAL A 4 13.07 6.03 5.90
C VAL A 4 12.85 4.53 6.13
N GLU A 5 13.56 3.68 5.40
CA GLU A 5 13.56 2.23 5.59
C GLU A 5 12.14 1.61 5.55
N ALA A 6 11.33 2.00 4.57
CA ALA A 6 9.94 1.54 4.43
C ALA A 6 9.77 0.28 3.56
N ILE A 7 10.86 -0.35 3.09
CA ILE A 7 10.82 -1.50 2.17
C ILE A 7 11.65 -2.63 2.78
N TYR A 8 10.98 -3.76 3.02
CA TYR A 8 11.57 -4.98 3.58
C TYR A 8 11.31 -6.16 2.64
N TYR A 9 12.19 -7.16 2.69
CA TYR A 9 11.82 -8.50 2.23
C TYR A 9 10.86 -9.13 3.26
N GLU A 10 9.95 -10.00 2.81
CA GLU A 10 8.88 -10.53 3.68
C GLU A 10 9.40 -11.28 4.91
N ASP A 11 10.52 -12.00 4.77
CA ASP A 11 11.16 -12.71 5.88
C ASP A 11 11.85 -11.77 6.88
N ASP A 12 12.14 -10.53 6.48
CA ASP A 12 12.81 -9.51 7.30
C ASP A 12 11.81 -8.45 7.84
N LEU A 13 10.50 -8.63 7.62
CA LEU A 13 9.49 -7.66 7.98
C LEU A 13 9.29 -7.61 9.52
N PRO A 14 9.51 -6.45 10.18
CA PRO A 14 9.29 -6.31 11.61
C PRO A 14 7.87 -6.70 12.02
N GLU A 15 7.71 -7.30 13.21
CA GLU A 15 6.43 -7.82 13.70
C GLU A 15 5.31 -6.76 13.68
N GLU A 16 5.63 -5.52 14.08
CA GLU A 16 4.71 -4.40 14.08
C GLU A 16 4.22 -3.99 12.68
N LEU A 17 4.98 -4.33 11.64
CA LEU A 17 4.67 -4.01 10.24
C LEU A 17 4.02 -5.18 9.49
N GLN A 18 3.90 -6.36 10.11
CA GLN A 18 3.29 -7.54 9.49
C GLN A 18 1.89 -7.30 8.87
N PRO A 19 0.99 -6.47 9.47
CA PRO A 19 -0.30 -6.17 8.85
C PRO A 19 -0.20 -5.55 7.45
N TYR A 20 0.88 -4.82 7.15
CA TYR A 20 1.08 -4.19 5.83
C TYR A 20 1.40 -5.21 4.73
N LEU A 21 1.89 -6.41 5.06
CA LEU A 21 2.12 -7.45 4.05
C LEU A 21 0.80 -7.88 3.39
N ALA A 22 -0.23 -8.13 4.20
CA ALA A 22 -1.56 -8.45 3.71
C ALA A 22 -2.22 -7.26 3.01
N ASP A 23 -2.01 -6.04 3.53
CA ASP A 23 -2.58 -4.83 2.94
C ASP A 23 -1.99 -4.51 1.56
N ASN A 24 -0.68 -4.72 1.38
CA ASN A 24 -0.02 -4.62 0.08
C ASN A 24 -0.64 -5.55 -0.96
N ALA A 25 -1.00 -6.78 -0.58
CA ALA A 25 -1.71 -7.70 -1.47
C ALA A 25 -3.17 -7.27 -1.71
N ALA A 26 -3.86 -6.78 -0.66
CA ALA A 26 -5.24 -6.33 -0.75
C ALA A 26 -5.41 -5.18 -1.76
N PHE A 27 -4.42 -4.27 -1.87
CA PHE A 27 -4.43 -3.19 -2.87
C PHE A 27 -4.71 -3.70 -4.29
N PHE A 28 -4.15 -4.87 -4.65
CA PHE A 28 -4.26 -5.43 -5.98
C PHE A 28 -5.40 -6.43 -6.13
N PHE A 29 -5.67 -7.22 -5.09
CA PHE A 29 -6.53 -8.39 -5.19
C PHE A 29 -7.91 -8.23 -4.54
N GLN A 30 -8.19 -7.08 -3.94
CA GLN A 30 -9.55 -6.70 -3.51
C GLN A 30 -10.09 -5.55 -4.37
N PRO A 31 -11.42 -5.46 -4.57
CA PRO A 31 -12.03 -4.29 -5.19
C PRO A 31 -11.76 -3.04 -4.35
N LEU A 32 -11.16 -2.03 -4.97
CA LEU A 32 -10.92 -0.72 -4.35
C LEU A 32 -12.16 0.17 -4.47
N PRO A 33 -12.33 1.19 -3.61
CA PRO A 33 -13.44 2.13 -3.71
C PRO A 33 -13.57 2.72 -5.13
N GLY A 34 -14.79 2.65 -5.69
CA GLY A 34 -15.06 3.11 -7.06
C GLY A 34 -14.72 2.09 -8.16
N ARG A 35 -14.44 0.83 -7.81
CA ARG A 35 -14.19 -0.26 -8.75
C ARG A 35 -15.01 -1.50 -8.39
N ASP A 36 -15.55 -2.16 -9.40
CA ASP A 36 -16.30 -3.42 -9.21
C ASP A 36 -15.38 -4.65 -9.15
N GLU A 37 -14.19 -4.56 -9.73
CA GLU A 37 -13.19 -5.64 -9.82
C GLU A 37 -11.82 -5.22 -9.25
N PRO A 38 -11.04 -6.19 -8.73
CA PRO A 38 -9.67 -5.95 -8.29
C PRO A 38 -8.75 -5.53 -9.45
N LEU A 39 -7.60 -4.94 -9.14
CA LEU A 39 -6.59 -4.58 -10.16
C LEU A 39 -5.92 -5.80 -10.78
N GLY A 40 -5.78 -6.88 -10.00
CA GLY A 40 -5.03 -8.06 -10.38
C GLY A 40 -3.54 -7.75 -10.60
N SER A 41 -2.95 -8.32 -11.66
CA SER A 41 -1.55 -8.08 -12.03
C SER A 41 -1.45 -7.30 -13.34
N PRO A 42 -1.40 -5.96 -13.31
CA PRO A 42 -1.37 -5.13 -14.52
C PRO A 42 -0.05 -5.24 -15.31
N GLY A 43 0.98 -5.88 -14.73
CA GLY A 43 2.30 -5.98 -15.34
C GLY A 43 3.02 -4.63 -15.44
N GLY A 44 2.84 -3.75 -14.44
CA GLY A 44 3.58 -2.49 -14.29
C GLY A 44 2.71 -1.31 -13.86
N ALA A 45 3.16 -0.55 -12.87
CA ALA A 45 2.43 0.61 -12.31
C ALA A 45 2.21 1.75 -13.32
N ALA A 46 3.13 1.95 -14.27
CA ALA A 46 3.04 3.01 -15.29
C ALA A 46 1.79 2.91 -16.19
N LYS A 47 1.18 1.73 -16.30
CA LYS A 47 -0.03 1.52 -17.12
C LYS A 47 -1.30 2.05 -16.44
N ILE A 48 -1.33 2.06 -15.11
CA ILE A 48 -2.53 2.40 -14.33
C ILE A 48 -2.42 3.78 -13.67
N GLY A 49 -1.20 4.27 -13.42
CA GLY A 49 -0.98 5.56 -12.76
C GLY A 49 -1.50 5.60 -11.31
N PRO A 50 -1.55 6.80 -10.70
CA PRO A 50 -2.12 6.97 -9.37
C PRO A 50 -3.65 6.77 -9.39
N LEU A 51 -4.18 6.00 -8.45
CA LEU A 51 -5.61 5.67 -8.38
C LEU A 51 -6.42 6.57 -7.42
N GLY A 52 -5.75 7.33 -6.56
CA GLY A 52 -6.40 8.23 -5.60
C GLY A 52 -7.11 7.53 -4.44
N VAL A 53 -6.83 6.25 -4.23
CA VAL A 53 -7.36 5.40 -3.16
C VAL A 53 -6.25 4.53 -2.60
N ASP A 54 -6.36 4.18 -1.32
CA ASP A 54 -5.42 3.34 -0.60
C ASP A 54 -6.00 1.94 -0.33
N ALA A 55 -5.13 1.01 0.07
CA ALA A 55 -5.56 -0.29 0.59
C ALA A 55 -6.25 -0.15 1.97
N PRO A 56 -7.06 -1.14 2.40
CA PRO A 56 -7.95 -1.00 3.54
C PRO A 56 -7.28 -0.54 4.85
N LEU A 57 -6.10 -1.07 5.19
CA LEU A 57 -5.38 -0.68 6.40
C LEU A 57 -4.95 0.78 6.31
N VAL A 58 -4.22 1.16 5.26
CA VAL A 58 -3.73 2.55 5.08
C VAL A 58 -4.88 3.55 5.02
N ALA A 59 -5.98 3.22 4.33
CA ALA A 59 -7.18 4.06 4.24
C ALA A 59 -7.82 4.34 5.61
N SER A 60 -7.61 3.47 6.59
CA SER A 60 -8.14 3.61 7.95
C SER A 60 -7.27 4.45 8.88
N LEU A 61 -6.01 4.72 8.50
CA LEU A 61 -5.07 5.45 9.35
C LEU A 61 -5.42 6.94 9.41
N PRO A 62 -5.15 7.61 10.54
CA PRO A 62 -5.19 9.06 10.59
C PRO A 62 -4.22 9.65 9.56
N LYS A 63 -4.63 10.73 8.88
CA LYS A 63 -3.73 11.45 7.99
C LYS A 63 -2.60 12.05 8.80
N VAL A 64 -1.37 11.66 8.48
CA VAL A 64 -0.17 12.29 9.03
C VAL A 64 0.01 13.62 8.30
N ASN A 65 0.04 14.74 9.03
CA ASN A 65 0.38 16.03 8.43
C ASN A 65 1.84 15.99 7.96
N GLU A 66 2.13 16.56 6.79
CA GLU A 66 3.45 16.57 6.13
C GLU A 66 4.60 17.17 6.99
N SER A 67 4.29 17.75 8.16
CA SER A 67 5.24 18.37 9.08
C SER A 67 5.85 17.43 10.14
N GLN A 68 5.58 16.12 10.10
CA GLN A 68 6.10 15.17 11.10
C GLN A 68 6.97 14.05 10.51
N GLY A 69 7.38 14.17 9.26
CA GLY A 69 8.22 13.20 8.57
C GLY A 69 9.38 13.84 7.83
N VAL A 70 10.20 14.64 8.54
CA VAL A 70 11.64 14.98 8.42
C VAL A 70 11.89 16.24 9.25
#